data_AF-A0A7J5CAT2-F1
#
_entry.id   AF-A0A7J5CAT2-F1
#
_cell.length_a   1.000
_cell.length_b   1.000
_cell.length_c   1.000
_cell.angle_alpha   90.00
_cell.angle_beta   90.00
_cell.angle_gamma   90.00
#
_symmetry.space_group_name_H-M   'P 1'
#
loop_
_entity.id
_entity.type
_entity.pdbx_description
1 polymer ?
#
loop_
_entity_poly.entity_id
_entity_poly.type
_entity_poly.pdbx_seq_one_letter_code
_entity_poly.pdbx_strand_id
1 'polypeptide(L)' 'MPLGLANFAWDFQSIRTLAERDHKNIVSWHTYERGGHFAAHQVPDLLVADLREFFAALR' A
#
# COMPACT_ATOMS: atom_id res chain seq x y z
N MET A 1 -8.35 14.19 -0.78
CA MET A 1 -8.37 12.90 -1.51
C MET A 1 -7.77 11.85 -0.59
N PRO A 2 -8.45 10.72 -0.33
CA PRO A 2 -7.89 9.60 0.42
C PRO A 2 -6.69 8.98 -0.31
N LEU A 3 -5.62 8.67 0.44
CA LEU A 3 -4.42 7.99 -0.08
C LEU A 3 -4.19 6.69 0.69
N GLY A 4 -3.80 5.63 -0.03
CA GLY A 4 -3.39 4.35 0.53
C GLY A 4 -1.94 4.03 0.16
N LEU A 5 -1.23 3.32 1.02
CA LEU A 5 0.13 2.83 0.76
C LEU A 5 0.22 1.34 1.08
N ALA A 6 0.66 0.57 0.06
CA ALA A 6 0.90 -0.87 0.14
C ALA A 6 2.41 -1.13 0.04
N ASN A 7 3.06 -1.47 1.16
CA ASN A 7 4.51 -1.63 1.26
C ASN A 7 4.88 -3.12 1.17
N PHE A 8 5.38 -3.58 0.02
CA PHE A 8 5.73 -4.99 -0.21
C PHE A 8 7.18 -5.33 0.20
N ALA A 9 7.42 -6.56 0.66
CA ALA A 9 8.66 -6.96 1.36
C ALA A 9 9.96 -6.66 0.61
N TRP A 10 10.01 -6.90 -0.70
CA TRP A 10 11.23 -6.83 -1.51
C TRP A 10 11.26 -5.63 -2.45
N ASP A 11 10.50 -4.58 -2.15
CA ASP A 11 10.57 -3.29 -2.83
C ASP A 11 11.21 -2.22 -1.93
N PHE A 12 11.31 -0.99 -2.43
CA PHE A 12 11.68 0.16 -1.62
C PHE A 12 10.73 0.32 -0.42
N GLN A 13 11.31 0.31 0.78
CA GLN A 13 10.56 0.40 2.02
C GLN A 13 10.25 1.87 2.34
N SER A 14 8.96 2.21 2.32
CA SER A 14 8.52 3.56 2.62
C SER A 14 8.70 3.91 4.10
N ILE A 15 9.23 5.09 4.38
CA ILE A 15 9.39 5.60 5.75
C ILE A 15 8.15 6.41 6.10
N ARG A 16 7.35 5.91 7.05
CA ARG A 16 6.05 6.50 7.39
C ARG A 16 6.11 7.99 7.73
N THR A 17 7.10 8.42 8.51
CA THR A 17 7.30 9.85 8.85
C THR A 17 7.51 10.74 7.63
N LEU A 18 8.23 10.26 6.61
CA LEU A 18 8.45 11.03 5.38
C LEU A 18 7.19 11.05 4.51
N ALA A 19 6.48 9.92 4.41
CA ALA A 19 5.23 9.83 3.69
C ALA A 19 4.15 10.77 4.28
N GLU A 20 4.00 10.79 5.60
CA GLU A 20 3.06 11.66 6.32
C GLU A 20 3.44 13.15 6.26
N ARG A 21 4.73 13.48 6.15
CA ARG A 21 5.20 14.86 5.91
C ARG A 21 4.76 15.37 4.54
N ASP A 22 4.94 14.54 3.50
CA ASP A 22 4.80 14.96 2.10
C ASP A 22 3.37 14.78 1.56
N HIS A 23 2.58 13.88 2.14
CA HIS A 23 1.24 13.56 1.69
C HIS A 23 0.22 13.81 2.79
N LYS A 24 -0.75 14.68 2.50
CA LYS A 24 -1.92 14.86 3.37
C LYS A 24 -2.91 13.70 3.13
N ASN A 25 -3.53 13.19 4.19
CA ASN A 25 -4.66 12.26 4.14
C ASN A 25 -4.33 10.82 3.67
N ILE A 26 -3.22 10.24 4.16
CA ILE A 26 -2.99 8.79 4.13
C ILE A 26 -3.96 8.14 5.12
N VAL A 27 -4.90 7.34 4.62
CA VAL A 27 -5.95 6.69 5.43
C VAL A 27 -5.83 5.17 5.47
N SER A 28 -4.93 4.60 4.66
CA SER A 28 -4.60 3.17 4.65
C SER A 28 -3.08 3.00 4.53
N TRP A 29 -2.52 2.11 5.35
CA TRP A 29 -1.11 1.76 5.37
C TRP A 29 -0.96 0.28 5.71
N HIS A 30 -0.47 -0.51 4.75
CA HIS A 30 -0.22 -1.94 4.94
C HIS A 30 1.23 -2.28 4.61
N THR A 31 1.81 -3.21 5.37
CA THR A 31 3.12 -3.79 5.11
C THR A 31 2.97 -5.30 4.92
N TYR A 32 3.52 -5.83 3.84
CA TYR A 32 3.40 -7.24 3.46
C TYR A 32 4.74 -7.95 3.49
N GLU A 33 4.74 -9.23 3.89
CA GLU A 33 5.93 -10.08 3.96
C GLU A 33 6.31 -10.75 2.62
N ARG A 34 5.52 -10.53 1.56
CA ARG A 34 5.74 -11.10 0.21
C ARG A 34 5.57 -10.01 -0.85
N GLY A 35 6.07 -10.29 -2.06
CA GLY A 35 6.03 -9.34 -3.19
C GLY A 35 7.19 -8.33 -3.18
N GLY A 36 7.25 -7.52 -4.23
CA GLY A 36 8.28 -6.51 -4.44
C GLY A 36 7.84 -5.53 -5.53
N HIS A 37 8.79 -4.95 -6.26
CA HIS A 37 8.54 -3.90 -7.25
C HIS A 37 7.44 -4.23 -8.27
N PHE A 38 7.34 -5.50 -8.64
CA PHE A 38 6.32 -6.00 -9.58
C PHE A 38 5.20 -6.76 -8.85
N ALA A 39 4.70 -6.23 -7.72
CA ALA A 39 3.68 -6.87 -6.87
C ALA A 39 2.46 -7.37 -7.65
N ALA A 40 2.02 -6.64 -8.68
CA ALA A 40 0.92 -7.05 -9.57
C ALA A 40 1.16 -8.39 -10.29
N HIS A 41 2.42 -8.77 -10.50
CA HIS A 41 2.80 -10.06 -11.12
C HIS A 41 3.25 -11.08 -10.08
N GLN A 42 3.88 -10.64 -8.99
CA GLN A 42 4.47 -11.52 -7.98
C GLN A 42 3.46 -12.03 -6.95
N VAL A 43 2.54 -11.16 -6.52
CA VAL A 43 1.53 -11.42 -5.47
C VAL A 43 0.20 -10.74 -5.83
N PRO A 44 -0.41 -11.09 -6.99
CA PRO A 44 -1.63 -10.45 -7.46
C PRO A 44 -2.80 -10.59 -6.47
N ASP A 45 -2.84 -11.68 -5.70
CA ASP A 45 -3.82 -11.93 -4.65
C ASP A 45 -3.75 -10.86 -3.54
N LEU A 46 -2.54 -10.55 -3.04
CA LEU A 46 -2.34 -9.54 -2.00
C LEU A 46 -2.66 -8.14 -2.52
N LEU A 47 -2.21 -7.79 -3.72
CA LEU A 47 -2.48 -6.48 -4.30
C LEU A 47 -3.99 -6.26 -4.52
N VAL A 48 -4.70 -7.26 -5.04
CA VAL A 48 -6.14 -7.17 -5.27
C VAL A 48 -6.90 -7.07 -3.96
N ALA A 49 -6.48 -7.78 -2.92
CA ALA A 49 -7.10 -7.69 -1.60
C ALA A 49 -6.97 -6.28 -1.00
N ASP A 50 -5.76 -5.70 -1.03
CA ASP A 50 -5.48 -4.35 -0.53
C ASP A 50 -6.35 -3.30 -1.24
N LEU A 51 -6.37 -3.33 -2.59
CA LEU A 51 -7.19 -2.42 -3.38
C LEU A 51 -8.68 -2.54 -3.02
N ARG A 52 -9.19 -3.77 -2.87
CA ARG A 52 -10.59 -3.99 -2.48
C ARG A 52 -10.89 -3.44 -1.09
N GLU A 53 -10.01 -3.65 -0.12
CA GLU A 53 -10.15 -3.13 1.24
C GLU A 53 -10.16 -1.60 1.24
N PHE A 54 -9.20 -0.98 0.56
CA PHE A 54 -9.12 0.48 0.44
C PHE A 54 -10.39 1.08 -0.14
N PHE A 55 -10.86 0.58 -1.29
CA PHE A 55 -12.06 1.14 -1.94
C PHE A 55 -13.36 0.77 -1.20
N ALA A 56 -13.42 -0.34 -0.48
CA ALA A 56 -14.57 -0.68 0.36
C ALA A 56 -14.74 0.32 1.52
N ALA A 57 -13.63 0.80 2.10
CA ALA A 57 -13.65 1.79 3.18
C ALA A 57 -14.01 3.22 2.74
N LEU A 58 -13.99 3.50 1.43
CA LEU A 58 -14.28 4.82 0.86
C LEU A 58 -15.68 4.96 0.25
N ARG A 59 -16.48 3.90 0.35
CA ARG A 59 -17.82 3.83 -0.22
C ARG A 59 -18.90 4.26 0.75
#